data_AF-J9DV47-F1
#
_entry.id   AF-J9DV47-F1
#
_cell.length_a   1.000
_cell.length_b   1.000
_cell.length_c   1.000
_cell.angle_alpha   90.00
_cell.angle_beta   90.00
_cell.angle_gamma   90.00
#
_symmetry.space_group_name_H-M   'P 1'
#
loop_
_entity.id
_entity.type
_entity.pdbx_description
1 polymer ?
#
loop_
_entity_poly.entity_id
_entity_poly.type
_entity_poly.pdbx_seq_one_letter_code
_entity_poly.pdbx_strand_id
1 'polypeptide(L)'
;METSLTRRRNIENISQQGSSLTSSSKIYEDLFLIACLRSDMPIICDALSMSLRVAALADLAFDNLLDINNDVVIVKEGVINDPILDEIYNKIRIASFNLRDMLISLNGESFKSKYIKVHVKRLRDKISKKLEEEGKIRYENKKFGLRKGRPKVDENVKIQLSCKIVSYLNSRDFCLRTEVLIACLIYCNGVKPLLFSVPQNKVAIMRTKLENIRKRYVEAKFINEPPDRIIYGLLKTLFKL
;
A
#
# COMPACT_ATOMS: atom_id res chain seq x y z
N MET A 1 -0.61 50.59 -44.70
CA MET A 1 0.22 50.64 -43.48
C MET A 1 -0.49 49.85 -42.40
N GLU A 2 0.31 49.10 -41.64
CA GLU A 2 -0.01 48.34 -40.43
C GLU A 2 -0.84 47.05 -40.52
N THR A 3 -0.45 46.15 -39.62
CA THR A 3 -0.35 44.70 -39.77
C THR A 3 -1.25 43.96 -38.78
N SER A 4 -1.70 42.77 -39.18
CA SER A 4 -1.83 41.54 -38.37
C SER A 4 -2.78 41.53 -37.16
N LEU A 5 -3.75 40.61 -37.17
CA LEU A 5 -3.77 39.45 -36.25
C LEU A 5 -4.95 38.50 -36.58
N THR A 6 -4.67 37.61 -37.52
CA THR A 6 -4.82 36.15 -37.43
C THR A 6 -6.05 35.55 -36.73
N ARG A 7 -7.02 35.15 -37.58
CA ARG A 7 -7.72 33.86 -37.60
C ARG A 7 -6.96 32.72 -36.89
N ARG A 8 -7.36 32.28 -35.68
CA ARG A 8 -7.23 30.88 -35.18
C ARG A 8 -7.73 30.67 -33.73
N ARG A 9 -8.41 29.53 -33.56
CA ARG A 9 -8.65 28.74 -32.33
C ARG A 9 -9.91 29.03 -31.52
N ASN A 10 -11.00 28.49 -32.07
CA ASN A 10 -12.12 27.95 -31.32
C ASN A 10 -11.80 26.50 -30.84
N ILE A 11 -10.68 26.31 -30.12
CA ILE A 11 -10.25 25.02 -29.53
C ILE A 11 -9.54 25.30 -28.20
N GLU A 12 -10.20 25.94 -27.25
CA GLU A 12 -9.73 26.01 -25.86
C GLU A 12 -10.94 25.91 -24.92
N ASN A 13 -11.62 24.75 -24.95
CA ASN A 13 -12.55 24.33 -23.89
C ASN A 13 -12.65 22.79 -23.75
N ILE A 14 -11.67 22.04 -24.31
CA ILE A 14 -11.57 20.57 -24.18
C ILE A 14 -10.28 20.15 -23.43
N SER A 15 -9.52 21.09 -22.88
CA SER A 15 -8.26 20.84 -22.17
C SER A 15 -8.35 20.96 -20.63
N GLN A 16 -9.54 20.80 -20.05
CA GLN A 16 -9.74 20.67 -18.59
C GLN A 16 -10.30 19.31 -18.15
N GLN A 17 -10.08 18.26 -18.95
CA GLN A 17 -10.28 16.85 -18.54
C GLN A 17 -9.01 15.99 -18.68
N GLY A 18 -7.84 16.64 -18.65
CA GLY A 18 -6.54 15.97 -18.64
C GLY A 18 -5.85 16.11 -17.28
N SER A 19 -5.66 14.98 -16.61
CA SER A 19 -4.75 14.78 -15.47
C SER A 19 -5.10 15.41 -14.11
N SER A 20 -5.95 14.74 -13.33
CA SER A 20 -5.80 14.69 -11.85
C SER A 20 -4.78 13.61 -11.41
N LEU A 21 -3.75 13.37 -12.24
CA LEU A 21 -2.65 12.46 -11.88
C LEU A 21 -1.70 13.16 -10.90
N THR A 22 -2.02 13.16 -9.61
CA THR A 22 -1.05 13.18 -8.49
C THR A 22 -1.69 13.09 -7.10
N SER A 23 -2.95 12.66 -6.94
CA SER A 23 -3.31 12.05 -5.65
C SER A 23 -2.64 10.66 -5.59
N SER A 24 -1.38 10.63 -5.15
CA SER A 24 -0.62 9.40 -4.90
C SER A 24 -1.48 8.47 -4.04
N SER A 25 -2.03 7.43 -4.66
CA SER A 25 -2.81 6.41 -3.97
C SER A 25 -2.04 5.89 -2.75
N LYS A 26 -2.75 5.66 -1.64
CA LYS A 26 -2.14 5.15 -0.41
C LYS A 26 -1.64 3.71 -0.64
N ILE A 27 -0.53 3.33 -0.04
CA ILE A 27 0.11 2.02 -0.29
C ILE A 27 -0.82 0.88 0.12
N TYR A 28 -1.55 1.05 1.24
CA TYR A 28 -2.49 0.03 1.70
C TYR A 28 -3.68 -0.15 0.74
N GLU A 29 -4.08 0.90 0.02
CA GLU A 29 -5.10 0.85 -1.02
C GLU A 29 -4.60 0.08 -2.24
N ASP A 30 -3.42 0.47 -2.76
CA ASP A 30 -2.76 -0.22 -3.88
C ASP A 30 -2.63 -1.72 -3.57
N LEU A 31 -2.15 -2.05 -2.37
CA LEU A 31 -2.01 -3.43 -1.91
C LEU A 31 -3.35 -4.18 -1.88
N PHE A 32 -4.40 -3.56 -1.37
CA PHE A 32 -5.74 -4.18 -1.30
C PHE A 32 -6.31 -4.41 -2.71
N LEU A 33 -6.19 -3.43 -3.61
CA LEU A 33 -6.65 -3.52 -4.99
C LEU A 33 -5.95 -4.68 -5.71
N ILE A 34 -4.63 -4.81 -5.57
CA ILE A 34 -3.87 -5.92 -6.17
C ILE A 34 -4.27 -7.26 -5.57
N ALA A 35 -4.51 -7.32 -4.26
CA ALA A 35 -5.00 -8.54 -3.61
C ALA A 35 -6.38 -8.96 -4.16
N CYS A 36 -7.23 -8.01 -4.51
CA CYS A 36 -8.55 -8.26 -5.12
C CYS A 36 -8.47 -8.80 -6.56
N LEU A 37 -7.37 -8.58 -7.27
CA LEU A 37 -7.16 -9.12 -8.63
C LEU A 37 -7.02 -10.65 -8.66
N ARG A 38 -6.94 -11.30 -7.49
CA ARG A 38 -6.67 -12.73 -7.39
C ARG A 38 -7.96 -13.53 -7.25
N SER A 39 -8.06 -14.61 -8.03
CA SER A 39 -9.05 -15.66 -7.83
C SER A 39 -8.83 -16.45 -6.53
N ASP A 40 -7.58 -16.60 -6.09
CA ASP A 40 -7.19 -17.66 -5.13
C ASP A 40 -6.39 -17.16 -3.92
N MET A 41 -6.31 -15.85 -3.67
CA MET A 41 -5.83 -15.40 -2.36
C MET A 41 -6.99 -15.57 -1.37
N PRO A 42 -6.87 -16.38 -0.31
CA PRO A 42 -7.88 -16.37 0.74
C PRO A 42 -7.93 -14.95 1.28
N ILE A 43 -9.07 -14.28 1.06
CA ILE A 43 -9.28 -12.89 1.47
C ILE A 43 -8.99 -12.74 2.96
N ILE A 44 -9.19 -13.82 3.74
CA ILE A 44 -8.82 -14.01 5.15
C ILE A 44 -7.46 -14.74 5.19
N CYS A 45 -6.37 -14.00 4.99
CA CYS A 45 -5.02 -14.49 5.25
C CYS A 45 -4.35 -13.54 6.22
N ASP A 46 -3.78 -14.08 7.30
CA ASP A 46 -3.09 -13.29 8.32
C ASP A 46 -1.93 -12.50 7.70
N ALA A 47 -1.27 -13.06 6.67
CA ALA A 47 -0.21 -12.38 5.95
C ALA A 47 -0.69 -11.10 5.22
N LEU A 48 -1.87 -11.12 4.59
CA LEU A 48 -2.44 -9.92 3.98
C LEU A 48 -2.85 -8.91 5.06
N SER A 49 -3.42 -9.38 6.17
CA SER A 49 -3.79 -8.54 7.32
C SER A 49 -2.59 -7.77 7.88
N MET A 50 -1.44 -8.44 8.02
CA MET A 50 -0.18 -7.84 8.45
C MET A 50 0.39 -6.89 7.40
N SER A 51 0.43 -7.31 6.13
CA SER A 51 0.90 -6.45 5.03
C SER A 51 0.10 -5.14 4.93
N LEU A 52 -1.22 -5.16 5.13
CA LEU A 52 -2.05 -3.94 5.13
C LEU A 52 -1.69 -2.98 6.26
N ARG A 53 -1.35 -3.50 7.45
CA ARG A 53 -0.90 -2.68 8.59
C ARG A 53 0.46 -2.06 8.32
N VAL A 54 1.40 -2.84 7.80
CA VAL A 54 2.72 -2.34 7.41
C VAL A 54 2.60 -1.26 6.33
N ALA A 55 1.76 -1.48 5.31
CA ALA A 55 1.52 -0.50 4.26
C ALA A 55 0.94 0.82 4.81
N ALA A 56 -0.04 0.74 5.71
CA ALA A 56 -0.64 1.92 6.33
C ALA A 56 0.33 2.66 7.27
N LEU A 57 1.14 1.94 8.05
CA LEU A 57 2.20 2.54 8.86
C LEU A 57 3.29 3.18 7.99
N ALA A 58 3.61 2.58 6.83
CA ALA A 58 4.53 3.19 5.88
C ALA A 58 3.94 4.47 5.27
N ASP A 59 2.64 4.52 4.97
CA ASP A 59 1.98 5.78 4.57
C ASP A 59 2.13 6.86 5.65
N LEU A 60 1.90 6.54 6.93
CA LEU A 60 2.14 7.47 8.04
C LEU A 60 3.61 7.91 8.16
N ALA A 61 4.55 7.00 7.92
CA ALA A 61 5.98 7.30 7.93
C ALA A 61 6.39 8.24 6.78
N PHE A 62 5.85 8.02 5.58
CA PHE A 62 6.05 8.92 4.43
C PHE A 62 5.43 10.31 4.66
N ASP A 63 4.36 10.38 5.44
CA ASP A 63 3.75 11.64 5.89
C ASP A 63 4.54 12.28 7.08
N ASN A 64 5.72 11.75 7.44
CA ASN A 64 6.60 12.18 8.53
C ASN A 64 5.97 12.11 9.93
N LEU A 65 4.94 11.27 10.11
CA LEU A 65 4.22 11.13 11.38
C LEU A 65 4.82 10.06 12.30
N LEU A 66 5.72 9.24 11.77
CA LEU A 66 6.37 8.17 12.52
C LEU A 66 7.88 8.21 12.38
N ASP A 67 8.57 7.85 13.45
CA ASP A 67 10.02 7.71 13.51
C ASP A 67 10.40 6.55 14.43
N ILE A 68 11.68 6.21 14.45
CA ILE A 68 12.23 5.20 15.35
C ILE A 68 13.51 5.69 16.01
N ASN A 69 13.56 5.58 17.33
CA ASN A 69 14.74 5.89 18.14
C ASN A 69 14.98 4.77 19.14
N ASN A 70 16.20 4.21 19.16
CA ASN A 70 16.58 3.10 20.04
C ASN A 70 15.56 1.95 20.04
N ASP A 71 15.13 1.51 18.86
CA ASP A 71 14.11 0.49 18.63
C ASP A 71 12.69 0.81 19.15
N VAL A 72 12.45 2.03 19.62
CA VAL A 72 11.14 2.53 20.05
C VAL A 72 10.54 3.42 18.98
N VAL A 73 9.28 3.15 18.63
CA VAL A 73 8.50 3.95 17.70
C VAL A 73 8.13 5.28 18.37
N ILE A 74 8.45 6.38 17.69
CA ILE A 74 8.05 7.73 18.06
C ILE A 74 6.92 8.16 17.14
N VAL A 75 5.83 8.64 17.72
CA VAL A 75 4.70 9.19 16.97
C VAL A 75 4.75 10.72 17.08
N LYS A 76 4.87 11.39 15.93
CA LYS A 76 4.95 12.84 15.82
C LYS A 76 3.55 13.45 15.71
N GLU A 77 3.40 14.70 16.12
CA GLU A 77 2.14 15.44 15.96
C GLU A 77 1.91 15.78 14.49
N GLY A 78 0.64 15.69 14.04
CA GLY A 78 0.26 16.07 12.70
C GLY A 78 -1.23 15.86 12.43
N VAL A 79 -1.67 16.33 11.27
CA VAL A 79 -3.07 16.25 10.83
C VAL A 79 -3.23 15.09 9.86
N ILE A 80 -4.21 14.22 10.11
CA ILE A 80 -4.50 13.06 9.27
C ILE A 80 -5.93 13.17 8.75
N ASN A 81 -6.05 13.33 7.43
CA ASN A 81 -7.36 13.44 6.78
C ASN A 81 -7.96 12.07 6.42
N ASP A 82 -7.13 11.03 6.38
CA ASP A 82 -7.57 9.68 6.04
C ASP A 82 -8.11 8.97 7.31
N PRO A 83 -9.40 8.57 7.34
CA PRO A 83 -9.99 7.98 8.55
C PRO A 83 -9.35 6.67 9.00
N ILE A 84 -8.78 5.89 8.07
CA ILE A 84 -8.14 4.60 8.38
C ILE A 84 -6.76 4.86 8.97
N LEU A 85 -5.99 5.77 8.38
CA LEU A 85 -4.70 6.17 8.92
C LEU A 85 -4.85 6.90 10.25
N ASP A 86 -5.89 7.72 10.43
CA ASP A 86 -6.17 8.43 11.69
C ASP A 86 -6.50 7.45 12.82
N GLU A 87 -7.31 6.41 12.54
CA GLU A 87 -7.54 5.35 13.51
C GLU A 87 -6.24 4.65 13.90
N ILE A 88 -5.41 4.25 12.93
CA ILE A 88 -4.13 3.58 13.20
C ILE A 88 -3.22 4.49 14.04
N TYR A 89 -3.09 5.76 13.66
CA TYR A 89 -2.31 6.77 14.36
C TYR A 89 -2.76 6.94 15.81
N ASN A 90 -4.06 7.12 16.04
CA ASN A 90 -4.61 7.27 17.38
C ASN A 90 -4.40 6.00 18.23
N LYS A 91 -4.40 4.81 17.61
CA LYS A 91 -4.14 3.54 18.30
C LYS A 91 -2.67 3.37 18.71
N ILE A 92 -1.72 3.80 17.89
CA ILE A 92 -0.28 3.66 18.20
C ILE A 92 0.24 4.78 19.11
N ARG A 93 -0.49 5.89 19.29
CA ARG A 93 -0.13 6.95 20.25
C ARG A 93 -0.35 6.58 21.71
N ILE A 94 -1.19 5.58 21.99
CA ILE A 94 -1.61 5.28 23.37
C ILE A 94 -0.50 4.65 24.23
N ALA A 95 0.58 4.18 23.62
CA ALA A 95 1.70 3.57 24.32
C ALA A 95 2.99 3.65 23.49
N SER A 96 4.13 3.42 24.13
CA SER A 96 5.40 3.22 23.46
C SER A 96 5.54 1.76 23.00
N PHE A 97 5.91 1.56 21.74
CA PHE A 97 6.07 0.24 21.15
C PHE A 97 7.46 0.10 20.55
N ASN A 98 8.00 -1.12 20.56
CA ASN A 98 8.92 -1.53 19.50
C ASN A 98 8.11 -1.95 18.27
N LEU A 99 8.75 -2.01 17.10
CA LEU A 99 8.06 -2.32 15.83
C LEU A 99 7.27 -3.64 15.85
N ARG A 100 7.85 -4.69 16.45
CA ARG A 100 7.23 -6.02 16.52
C ARG A 100 5.96 -5.99 17.38
N ASP A 101 6.06 -5.44 18.58
CA ASP A 101 4.94 -5.29 19.51
C ASP A 101 3.85 -4.40 18.90
N MET A 102 4.21 -3.33 18.17
CA MET A 102 3.26 -2.47 17.47
C MET A 102 2.46 -3.25 16.43
N LEU A 103 3.14 -3.99 15.55
CA LEU A 103 2.49 -4.75 14.48
C LEU A 103 1.57 -5.86 15.02
N ILE A 104 2.06 -6.67 15.96
CA ILE A 104 1.30 -7.74 16.63
C ILE A 104 0.07 -7.15 17.34
N SER A 105 0.22 -6.02 18.02
CA SER A 105 -0.88 -5.36 18.75
C SER A 105 -1.92 -4.76 17.81
N LEU A 106 -1.51 -4.11 16.72
CA LEU A 106 -2.42 -3.64 15.68
C LEU A 106 -3.18 -4.80 15.02
N ASN A 107 -2.56 -5.98 14.90
CA ASN A 107 -3.20 -7.18 14.34
C ASN A 107 -4.12 -7.91 15.32
N GLY A 108 -4.10 -7.53 16.61
CA GLY A 108 -4.89 -8.19 17.64
C GLY A 108 -4.29 -9.51 18.12
N GLU A 109 -3.01 -9.74 17.87
CA GLU A 109 -2.25 -10.94 18.30
C GLU A 109 -1.50 -10.71 19.63
N SER A 110 -1.70 -9.56 20.26
CA SER A 110 -1.03 -9.20 21.52
C SER A 110 -1.86 -9.63 22.72
N PHE A 111 -1.26 -10.41 23.62
CA PHE A 111 -1.86 -10.82 24.90
C PHE A 111 -1.57 -9.83 26.04
N LYS A 112 -0.78 -8.78 25.80
CA LYS A 112 -0.45 -7.77 26.81
C LYS A 112 -1.67 -6.88 27.05
N SER A 113 -2.19 -6.86 28.29
CA SER A 113 -3.40 -6.12 28.66
C SER A 113 -3.39 -4.65 28.22
N LYS A 114 -2.25 -3.98 28.37
CA LYS A 114 -2.04 -2.58 27.93
C LYS A 114 -2.19 -2.37 26.41
N TYR A 115 -2.08 -3.42 25.60
CA TYR A 115 -2.09 -3.33 24.13
C TYR A 115 -3.37 -3.89 23.49
N ILE A 116 -4.30 -4.47 24.26
CA ILE A 116 -5.56 -5.02 23.74
C ILE A 116 -6.38 -3.97 22.98
N LYS A 117 -6.34 -2.70 23.44
CA LYS A 117 -7.09 -1.60 22.83
C LYS A 117 -6.49 -1.10 21.50
N VAL A 118 -5.27 -1.54 21.14
CA VAL A 118 -4.52 -1.11 19.94
C VAL A 118 -5.04 -1.78 18.66
N HIS A 119 -5.70 -2.94 18.78
CA HIS A 119 -6.19 -3.69 17.63
C HIS A 119 -7.12 -2.85 16.73
N VAL A 120 -6.75 -2.73 15.46
CA VAL A 120 -7.58 -2.13 14.40
C VAL A 120 -8.47 -3.22 13.78
N LYS A 121 -9.71 -3.27 14.24
CA LYS A 121 -10.70 -4.26 13.79
C LYS A 121 -11.21 -3.91 12.39
N ARG A 122 -11.54 -4.95 11.61
CA ARG A 122 -12.20 -4.84 10.29
C ARG A 122 -11.48 -3.94 9.29
N LEU A 123 -10.14 -3.89 9.34
CA LEU A 123 -9.34 -3.05 8.44
C LEU A 123 -9.66 -3.31 6.97
N ARG A 124 -9.75 -4.57 6.55
CA ARG A 124 -10.12 -4.95 5.17
C ARG A 124 -11.48 -4.41 4.74
N ASP A 125 -12.49 -4.51 5.60
CA ASP A 125 -13.84 -4.03 5.31
C ASP A 125 -13.88 -2.50 5.18
N LYS A 126 -13.12 -1.79 6.04
CA LYS A 126 -12.97 -0.33 5.98
C LYS A 126 -12.32 0.11 4.67
N ILE A 127 -11.22 -0.53 4.27
CA ILE A 127 -10.53 -0.25 3.01
C ILE A 127 -11.44 -0.54 1.82
N SER A 128 -12.11 -1.70 1.82
CA SER A 128 -13.09 -2.08 0.81
C SER A 128 -14.19 -1.04 0.65
N LYS A 129 -14.83 -0.63 1.75
CA LYS A 129 -15.89 0.38 1.72
C LYS A 129 -15.40 1.70 1.14
N LYS A 130 -14.22 2.16 1.56
CA LYS A 130 -13.59 3.38 1.04
C LYS A 130 -13.38 3.29 -0.48
N LEU A 131 -12.79 2.19 -0.95
CA LEU A 131 -12.52 1.99 -2.39
C LEU A 131 -13.79 1.82 -3.23
N GLU A 132 -14.87 1.31 -2.64
CA GLU A 132 -16.19 1.23 -3.27
C GLU A 132 -16.81 2.63 -3.42
N GLU A 133 -16.74 3.46 -2.38
CA GLU A 133 -17.20 4.86 -2.41
C GLU A 133 -16.40 5.71 -3.41
N GLU A 134 -15.10 5.44 -3.56
CA GLU A 134 -14.23 6.06 -4.57
C GLU A 134 -14.41 5.48 -5.99
N GLY A 135 -15.27 4.48 -6.16
CA GLY A 135 -15.54 3.85 -7.46
C GLY A 135 -14.40 2.98 -8.03
N LYS A 136 -13.36 2.70 -7.24
CA LYS A 136 -12.21 1.85 -7.64
C LYS A 136 -12.54 0.36 -7.62
N ILE A 137 -13.53 -0.05 -6.81
CA ILE A 137 -14.07 -1.41 -6.80
C ILE A 137 -15.59 -1.41 -6.88
N ARG A 138 -16.17 -2.51 -7.37
CA ARG A 138 -17.62 -2.75 -7.36
C ARG A 138 -17.91 -4.17 -6.91
N TYR A 139 -19.02 -4.36 -6.24
CA TYR A 139 -19.51 -5.69 -5.87
C TYR A 139 -20.61 -6.12 -6.81
N GLU A 140 -20.50 -7.32 -7.36
CA GLU A 140 -21.66 -7.93 -8.03
C GLU A 140 -22.67 -8.35 -6.96
N ASN A 141 -23.91 -7.86 -7.10
CA ASN A 141 -25.03 -8.32 -6.29
C ASN A 141 -25.29 -9.79 -6.61
N LYS A 142 -25.01 -10.67 -5.65
CA LYS A 142 -25.54 -12.04 -5.72
C LYS A 142 -27.04 -11.97 -5.52
N LYS A 143 -27.81 -12.66 -6.37
CA LYS A 143 -29.29 -12.77 -6.32
C LYS A 143 -29.84 -13.30 -4.97
N PHE A 144 -28.98 -13.71 -4.03
CA PHE A 144 -29.36 -14.28 -2.73
C PHE A 144 -28.67 -13.53 -1.57
N GLY A 145 -29.13 -12.29 -1.34
CA GLY A 145 -29.35 -11.61 -0.04
C GLY A 145 -28.32 -11.55 1.09
N LEU A 146 -27.23 -12.33 1.15
CA LEU A 146 -26.49 -12.50 2.42
C LEU A 146 -24.98 -12.26 2.38
N ARG A 147 -24.33 -12.19 1.21
CA ARG A 147 -22.89 -11.86 1.13
C ARG A 147 -22.58 -11.05 -0.13
N LYS A 148 -21.88 -9.91 0.05
CA LYS A 148 -21.26 -9.18 -1.06
C LYS A 148 -20.40 -10.16 -1.88
N GLY A 149 -20.45 -10.05 -3.20
CA GLY A 149 -19.62 -10.85 -4.11
C GLY A 149 -18.12 -10.61 -3.90
N ARG A 150 -17.28 -11.21 -4.74
CA ARG A 150 -15.87 -10.77 -4.79
C ARG A 150 -15.81 -9.34 -5.34
N PRO A 151 -14.96 -8.46 -4.79
CA PRO A 151 -14.78 -7.14 -5.36
C PRO A 151 -14.21 -7.26 -6.77
N LYS A 152 -14.84 -6.57 -7.72
CA LYS A 152 -14.31 -6.35 -9.06
C LYS A 152 -13.61 -5.00 -9.08
N VAL A 153 -12.31 -5.02 -9.36
CA VAL A 153 -11.50 -3.79 -9.49
C VAL A 153 -11.79 -3.16 -10.85
N ASP A 154 -11.87 -1.83 -10.90
CA ASP A 154 -11.98 -1.08 -12.14
C ASP A 154 -10.80 -1.43 -13.09
N GLU A 155 -11.11 -1.64 -14.38
CA GLU A 155 -10.11 -2.15 -15.33
C GLU A 155 -8.97 -1.13 -15.55
N ASN A 156 -9.25 0.17 -15.51
CA ASN A 156 -8.20 1.19 -15.64
C ASN A 156 -7.27 1.18 -14.43
N VAL A 157 -7.84 1.07 -13.22
CA VAL A 157 -7.07 0.95 -11.97
C VAL A 157 -6.19 -0.30 -12.01
N LYS A 158 -6.75 -1.42 -12.45
CA LYS A 158 -6.03 -2.70 -12.60
C LYS A 158 -4.85 -2.58 -13.58
N ILE A 159 -5.06 -1.99 -14.76
CA ILE A 159 -4.01 -1.79 -15.76
C ILE A 159 -2.92 -0.88 -15.19
N GLN A 160 -3.29 0.26 -14.61
CA GLN A 160 -2.33 1.21 -14.03
C GLN A 160 -1.47 0.58 -12.94
N LEU A 161 -2.07 -0.13 -11.99
CA LEU A 161 -1.34 -0.80 -10.91
C LEU A 161 -0.42 -1.90 -11.43
N SER A 162 -0.90 -2.71 -12.37
CA SER A 162 -0.11 -3.78 -12.98
C SER A 162 1.09 -3.20 -13.75
N CYS A 163 0.87 -2.16 -14.55
CA CYS A 163 1.93 -1.47 -15.29
C CYS A 163 2.95 -0.82 -14.34
N LYS A 164 2.52 -0.18 -13.25
CA LYS A 164 3.41 0.43 -12.24
C LYS A 164 4.36 -0.62 -11.66
N ILE A 165 3.83 -1.78 -11.24
CA ILE A 165 4.64 -2.85 -10.62
C ILE A 165 5.56 -3.50 -11.66
N VAL A 166 5.04 -3.83 -12.84
CA VAL A 166 5.84 -4.45 -13.91
C VAL A 166 6.94 -3.50 -14.38
N SER A 167 6.65 -2.21 -14.54
CA SER A 167 7.64 -1.19 -14.89
C SER A 167 8.74 -1.13 -13.83
N TYR A 168 8.36 -1.01 -12.55
CA TYR A 168 9.32 -1.00 -11.45
C TYR A 168 10.18 -2.27 -11.40
N LEU A 169 9.58 -3.45 -11.56
CA LEU A 169 10.32 -4.72 -11.50
C LEU A 169 11.26 -4.93 -12.70
N ASN A 170 11.06 -4.21 -13.80
CA ASN A 170 11.95 -4.22 -14.97
C ASN A 170 12.94 -3.04 -15.01
N SER A 171 12.71 -1.98 -14.24
CA SER A 171 13.61 -0.82 -14.20
C SER A 171 14.79 -1.04 -13.25
N ARG A 172 15.84 -0.24 -13.41
CA ARG A 172 16.94 -0.13 -12.42
C ARG A 172 16.63 0.87 -11.32
N ASP A 173 15.56 1.65 -11.48
CA ASP A 173 15.21 2.73 -10.57
C ASP A 173 14.81 2.19 -9.19
N PHE A 174 15.11 3.00 -8.18
CA PHE A 174 14.74 2.76 -6.80
C PHE A 174 13.60 3.70 -6.41
N CYS A 175 12.54 3.14 -5.83
CA CYS A 175 11.42 3.89 -5.30
C CYS A 175 10.95 3.18 -4.03
N LEU A 176 11.34 3.71 -2.86
CA LEU A 176 11.05 3.09 -1.57
C LEU A 176 9.55 2.83 -1.38
N ARG A 177 8.68 3.77 -1.76
CA ARG A 177 7.22 3.62 -1.70
C ARG A 177 6.72 2.41 -2.50
N THR A 178 7.30 2.17 -3.67
CA THR A 178 6.97 1.00 -4.50
C THR A 178 7.60 -0.28 -3.96
N GLU A 179 8.79 -0.21 -3.34
CA GLU A 179 9.39 -1.36 -2.65
C GLU A 179 8.59 -1.81 -1.43
N VAL A 180 8.00 -0.88 -0.67
CA VAL A 180 7.09 -1.24 0.44
C VAL A 180 5.92 -2.05 -0.08
N LEU A 181 5.28 -1.59 -1.16
CA LEU A 181 4.18 -2.33 -1.81
C LEU A 181 4.63 -3.72 -2.24
N ILE A 182 5.78 -3.83 -2.91
CA ILE A 182 6.30 -5.10 -3.40
C ILE A 182 6.69 -6.03 -2.26
N ALA A 183 7.32 -5.52 -1.19
CA ALA A 183 7.68 -6.30 -0.03
C ALA A 183 6.44 -6.88 0.66
N CYS A 184 5.39 -6.08 0.81
CA CYS A 184 4.08 -6.51 1.30
C CYS A 184 3.47 -7.61 0.42
N LEU A 185 3.57 -7.48 -0.91
CA LEU A 185 3.11 -8.49 -1.86
C LEU A 185 3.97 -9.76 -1.82
N ILE A 186 5.28 -9.67 -1.60
CA ILE A 186 6.13 -10.85 -1.42
C ILE A 186 5.67 -11.62 -0.18
N TYR A 187 5.47 -10.92 0.94
CA TYR A 187 5.06 -11.52 2.21
C TYR A 187 3.71 -12.25 2.12
N CYS A 188 2.70 -11.61 1.51
CA CYS A 188 1.39 -12.25 1.31
C CYS A 188 1.31 -13.12 0.03
N ASN A 189 2.44 -13.43 -0.61
CA ASN A 189 2.52 -14.21 -1.85
C ASN A 189 1.65 -13.65 -2.99
N GLY A 190 1.43 -12.33 -3.01
CA GLY A 190 0.66 -11.55 -3.98
C GLY A 190 1.34 -11.30 -5.33
N VAL A 191 2.66 -11.51 -5.43
CA VAL A 191 3.41 -11.19 -6.66
C VAL A 191 3.22 -12.25 -7.77
N LYS A 192 3.02 -13.53 -7.41
CA LYS A 192 2.99 -14.64 -8.39
C LYS A 192 2.01 -14.42 -9.56
N PRO A 193 0.76 -14.00 -9.34
CA PRO A 193 -0.19 -13.78 -10.44
C PRO A 193 0.23 -12.66 -11.39
N LEU A 194 0.91 -11.62 -10.89
CA LEU A 194 1.41 -10.52 -11.71
C LEU A 194 2.51 -10.97 -12.68
N LEU A 195 3.20 -12.07 -12.37
CA LEU A 195 4.23 -12.62 -13.24
C LEU A 195 3.64 -13.46 -14.39
N PHE A 196 2.40 -13.96 -14.27
CA PHE A 196 1.79 -14.78 -15.32
C PHE A 196 1.42 -13.98 -16.57
N SER A 197 1.17 -12.69 -16.42
CA SER A 197 0.86 -11.78 -17.53
C SER A 197 2.10 -11.18 -18.22
N VAL A 198 3.30 -11.61 -17.85
CA VAL A 198 4.57 -11.05 -18.34
C VAL A 198 5.32 -12.07 -19.21
N PRO A 199 5.97 -11.64 -20.32
CA PRO A 199 6.83 -12.50 -21.12
C PRO A 199 7.93 -13.20 -20.29
N GLN A 200 8.20 -14.49 -20.56
CA GLN A 200 9.12 -15.33 -19.78
C GLN A 200 10.54 -14.75 -19.64
N ASN A 201 11.05 -14.09 -20.68
CA ASN A 201 12.35 -13.44 -20.67
C ASN A 201 12.45 -12.29 -19.63
N LYS A 202 11.35 -11.61 -19.33
CA LYS A 202 11.27 -10.57 -18.29
C LYS A 202 11.01 -11.16 -16.91
N VAL A 203 10.34 -12.31 -16.82
CA VAL A 203 10.05 -12.98 -15.55
C VAL A 203 11.32 -13.30 -14.77
N ALA A 204 12.40 -13.75 -15.43
CA ALA A 204 13.68 -14.03 -14.78
C ALA A 204 14.26 -12.78 -14.09
N ILE A 205 14.31 -11.65 -14.81
CA ILE A 205 14.79 -10.36 -14.29
C ILE A 205 13.96 -9.92 -13.07
N MET A 206 12.63 -10.00 -13.19
CA MET A 206 11.72 -9.63 -12.12
C MET A 206 11.89 -10.52 -10.88
N ARG A 207 12.06 -11.84 -11.06
CA ARG A 207 12.35 -12.78 -9.96
C ARG A 207 13.63 -12.41 -9.21
N THR A 208 14.71 -12.12 -9.94
CA THR A 208 15.96 -11.65 -9.33
C THR A 208 15.76 -10.36 -8.55
N LYS A 209 15.02 -9.37 -9.09
CA LYS A 209 14.72 -8.12 -8.36
C LYS A 209 13.90 -8.37 -7.10
N LEU A 210 12.91 -9.27 -7.14
CA LEU A 210 12.10 -9.66 -5.97
C LEU A 210 12.95 -10.34 -4.88
N GLU A 211 13.84 -11.25 -5.26
CA GLU A 211 14.78 -11.89 -4.32
C GLU A 211 15.71 -10.87 -3.68
N ASN A 212 16.22 -9.92 -4.47
CA ASN A 212 17.08 -8.85 -3.97
C ASN A 212 16.34 -7.93 -2.98
N ILE A 213 15.07 -7.58 -3.27
CA ILE A 213 14.21 -6.84 -2.33
C ILE A 213 14.05 -7.61 -1.02
N ARG A 214 13.71 -8.90 -1.09
CA ARG A 214 13.56 -9.74 0.10
C ARG A 214 14.85 -9.81 0.91
N LYS A 215 15.99 -10.10 0.28
CA LYS A 215 17.30 -10.16 0.94
C LYS A 215 17.65 -8.84 1.61
N ARG A 216 17.49 -7.72 0.90
CA ARG A 216 17.76 -6.36 1.41
C ARG A 216 17.05 -6.12 2.73
N TYR A 217 15.76 -6.41 2.84
CA TYR A 217 15.00 -6.09 4.05
C TYR A 217 15.13 -7.14 5.16
N VAL A 218 15.41 -8.41 4.83
CA VAL A 218 15.76 -9.43 5.84
C VAL A 218 17.08 -9.11 6.54
N GLU A 219 18.08 -8.70 5.75
CA GLU A 219 19.46 -8.47 6.17
C GLU A 219 19.74 -7.01 6.53
N ALA A 220 18.77 -6.11 6.36
CA ALA A 220 18.93 -4.67 6.54
C ALA A 220 19.60 -4.32 7.88
N LYS A 221 20.75 -3.65 7.80
CA LYS A 221 21.33 -2.87 8.88
C LYS A 221 20.86 -1.43 8.72
N PHE A 222 20.49 -0.78 9.81
CA PHE A 222 19.94 0.58 9.80
C PHE A 222 21.03 1.57 9.36
N ILE A 223 20.91 2.15 8.16
CA ILE A 223 21.95 3.06 7.63
C ILE A 223 21.38 4.42 7.16
N ASN A 224 20.06 4.58 7.02
CA ASN A 224 19.48 5.77 6.36
C ASN A 224 18.87 6.80 7.33
N GLU A 225 18.42 7.94 6.82
CA GLU A 225 17.72 9.02 7.54
C GLU A 225 16.26 8.67 7.92
N PRO A 226 15.63 9.38 8.88
CA PRO A 226 14.23 9.17 9.28
C PRO A 226 13.28 9.93 8.34
N PRO A 227 12.83 9.31 7.24
CA PRO A 227 11.71 8.36 7.31
C PRO A 227 12.06 6.93 6.89
N ASP A 228 13.20 6.73 6.24
CA ASP A 228 13.63 5.42 5.75
C ASP A 228 13.89 4.46 6.92
N ARG A 229 14.44 4.94 8.04
CA ARG A 229 14.73 4.08 9.21
C ARG A 229 13.53 3.26 9.67
N ILE A 230 12.39 3.91 9.87
CA ILE A 230 11.20 3.22 10.34
C ILE A 230 10.62 2.33 9.23
N ILE A 231 10.65 2.75 7.97
CA ILE A 231 10.19 1.93 6.84
C ILE A 231 11.02 0.65 6.72
N TYR A 232 12.34 0.75 6.75
CA TYR A 232 13.24 -0.40 6.73
C TYR A 232 13.02 -1.29 7.95
N GLY A 233 12.82 -0.70 9.12
CA GLY A 233 12.44 -1.42 10.33
C GLY A 233 11.14 -2.21 10.15
N LEU A 234 10.07 -1.57 9.67
CA LEU A 234 8.78 -2.20 9.41
C LEU A 234 8.91 -3.38 8.45
N LEU A 235 9.62 -3.21 7.34
CA LEU A 235 9.81 -4.26 6.34
C LEU A 235 10.69 -5.40 6.88
N LYS A 236 11.73 -5.09 7.65
CA LYS A 236 12.56 -6.10 8.33
C LYS A 236 11.75 -6.90 9.34
N THR A 237 10.92 -6.24 10.14
CA THR A 237 10.02 -6.92 11.08
C THR A 237 9.01 -7.78 10.33
N LEU A 238 8.40 -7.28 9.24
CA LEU A 238 7.46 -8.03 8.42
C LEU A 238 8.04 -9.38 7.95
N PHE A 239 9.27 -9.40 7.44
CA PHE A 239 9.90 -10.63 6.97
C PHE A 239 10.43 -11.55 8.09
N LYS A 240 10.40 -11.10 9.35
CA LYS A 240 10.86 -11.87 10.52
C LYS A 240 9.72 -12.33 11.45
N LEU A 241 8.48 -11.94 11.14
CA LEU A 241 7.26 -12.44 11.78
C LEU A 241 6.92 -13.83 11.23
#